data_AF-A0A964R2I6-F1
#
_entry.id   AF-A0A964R2I6-F1
#
_cell.length_a   1.000
_cell.length_b   1.000
_cell.length_c   1.000
_cell.angle_alpha   90.00
_cell.angle_beta   90.00
_cell.angle_gamma   90.00
#
_symmetry.space_group_name_H-M   'P 1'
#
loop_
_entity.id
_entity.type
_entity.pdbx_description
1 polymer ?
#
loop_
_entity_poly.entity_id
_entity_poly.type
_entity_poly.pdbx_seq_one_letter_code
_entity_poly.pdbx_strand_id
1 'polypeptide(L)'
;MNTKRKLPARFAPETWFEVRPVPAAPFRATAETELERLKKRLLWDELELATGAELNARLRRAANEAAALAWTTAVPLLVFPTLFEEKARAAFTQAARQENIRERSRELLAA
;
A
#
# COMPACT_ATOMS: atom_id res chain seq x y z
N MET A 1 35.40 43.77 -42.72
CA MET A 1 35.85 42.38 -42.98
C MET A 1 35.83 41.62 -41.66
N ASN A 2 34.96 40.62 -41.52
CA ASN A 2 34.73 39.89 -40.27
C ASN A 2 35.36 38.49 -40.39
N THR A 3 36.50 38.27 -39.74
CA THR A 3 37.30 37.04 -39.83
C THR A 3 36.69 35.96 -38.93
N LYS A 4 35.88 35.07 -39.52
CA LYS A 4 35.30 33.93 -38.81
C LYS A 4 36.38 32.91 -38.47
N ARG A 5 36.79 32.86 -37.20
CA ARG A 5 37.73 31.87 -36.67
C ARG A 5 37.03 30.50 -36.59
N LYS A 6 37.40 29.55 -37.45
CA LYS A 6 36.84 28.19 -37.45
C LYS A 6 37.48 27.38 -36.31
N LEU A 7 36.69 26.97 -35.33
CA LEU A 7 37.10 26.01 -34.32
C LEU A 7 37.03 24.59 -34.92
N PRO A 8 38.11 23.80 -34.87
CA PRO A 8 38.04 22.40 -35.26
C PRO A 8 37.34 21.61 -34.16
N ALA A 9 36.05 21.31 -34.33
CA ALA A 9 35.35 20.39 -33.46
C ALA A 9 35.87 18.97 -33.75
N ARG A 10 36.76 18.46 -32.89
CA ARG A 10 37.15 17.05 -32.88
C ARG A 10 36.16 16.31 -31.98
N PHE A 11 35.18 15.66 -32.59
CA PHE A 11 34.31 14.73 -31.88
C PHE A 11 35.07 13.44 -31.63
N ALA A 12 35.09 12.99 -30.37
CA ALA A 12 35.59 11.65 -30.04
C ALA A 12 34.71 10.59 -30.72
N PRO A 13 35.20 9.35 -30.92
CA PRO A 13 34.40 8.26 -31.46
C PRO A 13 33.11 8.10 -30.66
N GLU A 14 31.97 7.92 -31.34
CA GLU A 14 30.70 7.67 -30.66
C GLU A 14 30.80 6.42 -29.80
N THR A 15 30.76 6.62 -28.48
CA THR A 15 30.53 5.54 -27.53
C THR A 15 29.07 5.12 -27.61
N TRP A 16 28.77 4.16 -28.47
CA TRP A 16 27.49 3.48 -28.50
C TRP A 16 27.39 2.55 -27.29
N PHE A 17 26.64 2.97 -26.27
CA PHE A 17 26.21 2.05 -25.22
C PHE A 17 24.86 1.47 -25.64
N GLU A 18 24.81 0.16 -25.85
CA GLU A 18 23.53 -0.54 -25.94
C GLU A 18 22.90 -0.50 -24.53
N VAL A 19 22.00 0.46 -24.32
CA VAL A 19 21.12 0.43 -23.16
C VAL A 19 20.12 -0.69 -23.42
N ARG A 20 20.42 -1.90 -22.95
CA ARG A 20 19.42 -2.96 -22.92
C ARG A 20 18.21 -2.40 -22.18
N PRO A 21 17.02 -2.30 -22.80
CA PRO A 21 15.85 -1.84 -22.08
C PRO A 21 15.66 -2.78 -20.90
N VAL A 22 15.79 -2.25 -19.69
CA VAL A 22 15.22 -2.94 -18.53
C VAL A 22 13.75 -3.10 -18.89
N PRO A 23 13.21 -4.33 -19.00
CA PRO A 23 11.85 -4.52 -19.43
C PRO A 23 10.95 -3.63 -18.56
N ALA A 24 10.03 -2.89 -19.18
CA ALA A 24 9.01 -2.14 -18.45
C ALA A 24 8.35 -3.12 -17.49
N ALA A 25 8.65 -2.95 -16.20
CA ALA A 25 8.78 -4.09 -15.32
C ALA A 25 7.46 -4.89 -15.23
N PRO A 26 7.44 -6.20 -15.56
CA PRO A 26 6.36 -7.08 -15.12
C PRO A 26 6.22 -7.07 -13.59
N PHE A 27 7.23 -6.56 -12.87
CA PHE A 27 7.28 -6.45 -11.41
C PHE A 27 6.10 -5.72 -10.79
N ARG A 28 5.64 -4.57 -11.31
CA ARG A 28 4.54 -3.81 -10.65
C ARG A 28 3.18 -4.47 -10.84
N ALA A 29 2.84 -4.87 -12.06
CA ALA A 29 1.54 -5.51 -12.34
C ALA A 29 1.43 -6.90 -11.69
N THR A 30 2.53 -7.66 -11.65
CA THR A 30 2.57 -8.93 -10.92
C THR A 30 2.53 -8.71 -9.40
N ALA A 31 3.30 -7.76 -8.86
CA ALA A 31 3.22 -7.40 -7.44
C ALA A 31 1.81 -6.91 -7.06
N GLU A 32 1.09 -6.25 -7.96
CA GLU A 32 -0.28 -5.82 -7.72
C GLU A 32 -1.25 -6.97 -7.61
N THR A 33 -1.12 -7.94 -8.53
CA THR A 33 -1.92 -9.16 -8.50
C THR A 33 -1.62 -9.98 -7.23
N GLU A 34 -0.34 -10.13 -6.87
CA GLU A 34 0.06 -10.90 -5.68
C GLU A 34 -0.33 -10.20 -4.38
N LEU A 35 -0.24 -8.87 -4.31
CA LEU A 35 -0.64 -8.12 -3.12
C LEU A 35 -2.15 -8.22 -2.92
N GLU A 36 -2.93 -8.13 -3.99
CA GLU A 36 -4.39 -8.27 -3.90
C GLU A 36 -4.79 -9.69 -3.47
N ARG A 37 -4.09 -10.73 -3.95
CA ARG A 37 -4.28 -12.12 -3.50
C ARG A 37 -3.95 -12.27 -2.01
N LEU A 38 -2.81 -11.75 -1.58
CA LEU A 38 -2.38 -11.79 -0.18
C LEU A 38 -3.37 -11.05 0.73
N LYS A 39 -3.81 -9.85 0.32
CA LYS A 39 -4.82 -9.07 1.03
C LYS A 39 -6.11 -9.85 1.20
N LYS A 40 -6.62 -10.46 0.13
CA LYS A 40 -7.85 -11.26 0.18
C LYS A 40 -7.74 -12.44 1.14
N ARG A 41 -6.60 -13.14 1.13
CA ARG A 41 -6.36 -14.28 2.02
C ARG A 41 -6.35 -13.85 3.50
N LEU A 42 -5.50 -12.89 3.86
CA LEU A 42 -5.39 -12.45 5.26
C LEU A 42 -6.68 -11.80 5.77
N LEU A 43 -7.37 -11.05 4.91
CA LEU A 43 -8.66 -10.48 5.26
C LEU A 43 -9.72 -11.56 5.50
N TRP A 44 -9.69 -12.66 4.75
CA TRP A 44 -10.61 -13.77 4.97
C TRP A 44 -10.42 -14.39 6.36
N ASP A 45 -9.17 -14.64 6.74
CA ASP A 45 -8.82 -15.21 8.05
C ASP A 45 -9.35 -14.32 9.20
N GLU A 46 -9.18 -13.01 9.10
CA GLU A 46 -9.69 -12.05 10.09
C GLU A 46 -11.22 -11.93 10.09
N LEU A 47 -11.86 -12.02 8.91
CA LEU A 47 -13.32 -11.95 8.80
C LEU A 47 -14.00 -13.20 9.35
N GLU A 48 -13.36 -14.36 9.31
CA GLU A 48 -13.87 -15.59 9.92
C GLU A 48 -13.95 -15.47 11.45
N LEU A 49 -12.98 -14.75 12.05
CA LEU A 49 -12.93 -14.50 13.48
C LEU A 49 -13.88 -13.37 13.93
N ALA A 50 -14.21 -12.44 13.03
CA ALA A 50 -14.99 -11.25 13.37
C ALA A 50 -16.51 -11.47 13.30
N THR A 51 -17.18 -11.41 14.45
CA THR A 51 -18.65 -11.43 14.53
C THR A 51 -19.24 -10.01 14.47
N GLY A 52 -19.62 -9.55 13.27
CA GLY A 52 -20.45 -8.34 13.13
C GLY A 52 -20.20 -7.52 11.86
N ALA A 53 -21.29 -7.05 11.23
CA ALA A 53 -21.21 -6.31 9.96
C ALA A 53 -20.38 -5.00 10.06
N GLU A 54 -20.49 -4.27 11.18
CA GLU A 54 -19.74 -3.02 11.38
C GLU A 54 -18.23 -3.29 11.51
N LEU A 55 -17.85 -4.35 12.21
CA LEU A 55 -16.45 -4.77 12.37
C LEU A 55 -15.87 -5.27 11.05
N ASN A 56 -16.65 -6.04 10.27
CA ASN A 56 -16.26 -6.50 8.93
C ASN A 56 -15.97 -5.33 7.99
N ALA A 57 -16.79 -4.27 8.04
CA ALA A 57 -16.54 -3.06 7.26
C ALA A 57 -15.24 -2.35 7.69
N ARG A 58 -14.96 -2.30 9.00
CA ARG A 58 -13.70 -1.73 9.54
C ARG A 58 -12.48 -2.56 9.13
N LEU A 59 -12.55 -3.89 9.18
CA LEU A 59 -11.46 -4.78 8.75
C LEU A 59 -11.16 -4.65 7.25
N ARG A 60 -12.20 -4.56 6.41
CA ARG A 60 -12.03 -4.27 4.97
C ARG A 60 -11.34 -2.93 4.73
N ARG A 61 -11.68 -1.91 5.52
CA ARG A 61 -11.00 -0.60 5.46
C ARG A 61 -9.55 -0.72 5.90
N ALA A 62 -9.27 -1.39 7.02
CA ALA A 62 -7.93 -1.63 7.53
C ALA A 62 -7.04 -2.34 6.49
N ALA A 63 -7.56 -3.35 5.79
CA ALA A 63 -6.86 -4.04 4.71
C ALA A 63 -6.51 -3.10 3.55
N ASN A 64 -7.43 -2.23 3.14
CA ASN A 64 -7.18 -1.27 2.07
C ASN A 64 -6.17 -0.19 2.48
N GLU A 65 -6.23 0.31 3.72
CA GLU A 65 -5.25 1.26 4.24
C GLU A 65 -3.85 0.65 4.33
N ALA A 66 -3.75 -0.59 4.83
CA ALA A 66 -2.48 -1.32 4.89
C ALA A 66 -1.89 -1.55 3.50
N ALA A 67 -2.72 -1.91 2.52
CA ALA A 67 -2.28 -2.07 1.13
C ALA A 67 -1.79 -0.75 0.53
N ALA A 68 -2.52 0.35 0.74
CA ALA A 68 -2.12 1.68 0.29
C ALA A 68 -0.76 2.11 0.88
N LEU A 69 -0.53 1.83 2.17
CA LEU A 69 0.76 2.10 2.82
C LEU A 69 1.87 1.19 2.28
N ALA A 70 1.61 -0.11 2.16
CA ALA A 70 2.56 -1.08 1.64
C ALA A 70 3.07 -0.70 0.24
N TRP A 71 2.19 -0.17 -0.61
CA TRP A 71 2.52 0.32 -1.95
C TRP A 71 3.54 1.46 -2.00
N THR A 72 3.69 2.22 -0.91
CA THR A 72 4.69 3.28 -0.82
C THR A 72 6.10 2.76 -0.50
N THR A 73 6.22 1.46 -0.20
CA THR A 73 7.48 0.80 0.17
C THR A 73 8.12 0.11 -1.03
N ALA A 74 9.42 -0.24 -0.89
CA ALA A 74 10.15 -0.98 -1.92
C ALA A 74 9.70 -2.45 -2.06
N VAL A 75 9.12 -3.03 -1.00
CA VAL A 75 8.76 -4.46 -0.92
C VAL A 75 7.34 -4.67 -0.35
N PRO A 76 6.28 -4.24 -1.06
CA PRO A 76 4.91 -4.22 -0.51
C PRO A 76 4.42 -5.56 0.01
N LEU A 77 4.75 -6.68 -0.66
CA LEU A 77 4.34 -8.03 -0.27
C LEU A 77 4.92 -8.45 1.10
N LEU A 78 6.10 -7.94 1.46
CA LEU A 78 6.75 -8.25 2.73
C LEU A 78 6.21 -7.39 3.87
N VAL A 79 5.93 -6.11 3.58
CA VAL A 79 5.49 -5.14 4.61
C VAL A 79 3.99 -5.24 4.89
N PHE A 80 3.20 -5.63 3.89
CA PHE A 80 1.74 -5.65 4.00
C PHE A 80 1.19 -6.48 5.16
N PRO A 81 1.64 -7.73 5.42
CA PRO A 81 1.07 -8.54 6.51
C PRO A 81 1.14 -7.84 7.87
N THR A 82 2.30 -7.30 8.23
CA THR A 82 2.50 -6.59 9.51
C THR A 82 1.67 -5.31 9.57
N LEU A 83 1.63 -4.53 8.48
CA LEU A 83 0.77 -3.34 8.42
C LEU A 83 -0.71 -3.70 8.60
N PHE A 84 -1.15 -4.81 8.00
CA PHE A 84 -2.52 -5.26 8.12
C PHE A 84 -2.85 -5.70 9.55
N GLU A 85 -2.00 -6.50 10.19
CA GLU A 85 -2.15 -6.91 11.60
C GLU A 85 -2.28 -5.69 12.54
N GLU A 86 -1.40 -4.69 12.36
CA GLU A 86 -1.45 -3.46 13.17
C GLU A 86 -2.76 -2.69 12.97
N LYS A 87 -3.18 -2.53 11.71
CA LYS A 87 -4.43 -1.84 11.35
C LYS A 87 -5.67 -2.61 11.81
N ALA A 88 -5.67 -3.93 11.72
CA ALA A 88 -6.74 -4.79 12.20
C ALA A 88 -6.87 -4.68 13.72
N ARG A 89 -5.77 -4.80 14.47
CA ARG A 89 -5.75 -4.62 15.93
C ARG A 89 -6.26 -3.24 16.37
N ALA A 90 -5.89 -2.19 15.65
CA ALA A 90 -6.42 -0.85 15.89
C ALA A 90 -7.93 -0.77 15.64
N ALA A 91 -8.43 -1.40 14.58
CA ALA A 91 -9.85 -1.47 14.26
C ALA A 91 -10.66 -2.21 15.35
N PHE A 92 -10.17 -3.34 15.85
CA PHE A 92 -10.79 -4.07 16.96
C PHE A 92 -10.86 -3.21 18.23
N THR A 93 -9.74 -2.59 18.61
CA THR A 93 -9.65 -1.73 19.81
C THR A 93 -10.60 -0.54 19.70
N GLN A 94 -10.67 0.09 18.53
CA GLN A 94 -11.56 1.20 18.28
C GLN A 94 -13.03 0.77 18.35
N ALA A 95 -13.38 -0.39 17.77
CA ALA A 95 -14.74 -0.91 17.82
C ALA A 95 -15.19 -1.18 19.27
N ALA A 96 -14.35 -1.83 20.07
CA ALA A 96 -14.63 -2.08 21.49
C ALA A 96 -14.84 -0.77 22.26
N ARG A 97 -13.99 0.24 22.02
CA ARG A 97 -14.12 1.56 22.65
C ARG A 97 -15.42 2.26 22.24
N GLN A 98 -15.80 2.20 20.97
CA GLN A 98 -17.04 2.81 20.49
C GLN A 98 -18.28 2.16 21.11
N GLU A 99 -18.25 0.83 21.31
CA GLU A 99 -19.36 0.15 21.98
C GLU A 99 -19.53 0.59 23.43
N ASN A 100 -18.44 0.65 24.20
CA ASN A 100 -18.47 1.15 25.58
C ASN A 100 -19.01 2.58 25.66
N ILE A 101 -18.60 3.46 24.72
CA ILE A 101 -19.11 4.83 24.65
C ILE A 101 -20.62 4.85 24.36
N ARG A 102 -21.10 3.99 23.46
CA ARG A 102 -22.53 3.88 23.12
C ARG A 102 -23.35 3.40 24.31
N GLU A 103 -22.90 2.36 25.01
CA GLU A 103 -23.53 1.85 26.23
C GLU A 103 -23.65 2.95 27.28
N ARG A 104 -22.52 3.60 27.61
CA ARG A 104 -22.50 4.69 28.59
C ARG A 104 -23.37 5.88 28.18
N SER A 105 -23.40 6.20 26.89
CA SER A 105 -24.25 7.28 26.38
C SER A 105 -25.74 6.92 26.49
N ARG A 106 -26.12 5.66 26.30
CA ARG A 106 -27.50 5.18 26.49
C ARG A 106 -27.92 5.25 27.94
N GLU A 107 -27.06 4.85 28.88
CA GLU A 107 -27.34 4.96 30.32
C GLU A 107 -27.57 6.42 30.74
N LEU A 108 -26.73 7.35 30.26
CA LEU A 108 -26.87 8.78 30.55
C LEU A 108 -28.14 9.39 29.97
N LEU A 109 -28.64 8.90 28.83
CA LEU A 109 -29.87 9.37 28.21
C LEU A 109 -31.13 8.74 28.82
N ALA A 110 -30.99 7.63 29.54
CA ALA A 110 -32.08 6.92 30.21
C ALA A 110 -32.28 7.34 31.68
N ALA A 111 -31.31 8.05 32.26
CA ALA A 111 -31.36 8.63 33.61
C ALA A 111 -31.97 10.04 33.60
#